data_AF-A0AAU9WR08-F1
#
_entry.id   AF-A0AAU9WR08-F1
#
_cell.length_a   1.000
_cell.length_b   1.000
_cell.length_c   1.000
_cell.angle_alpha   90.00
_cell.angle_beta   90.00
_cell.angle_gamma   90.00
#
_symmetry.space_group_name_H-M   'P 1'
#
loop_
_entity.id
_entity.type
_entity.pdbx_description
1 polymer ?
#
loop_
_entity_poly.entity_id
_entity_poly.type
_entity_poly.pdbx_seq_one_letter_code
_entity_poly.pdbx_strand_id
1 'polypeptide(L)'
;FIGRKYKKAIYREFTDATFTKQKPRKKEEEHLGIMGPMIKAEVGDTIEVAFKNLATRPYSVHPHGILHSKQDGGSSYKDNTTGTDTADNAIAPGKLYNYIWKVSERSGPGPADTACLTWAYFSDVDPVKDTNTGLVGPLIICRKGILDRDSQRIDVDREFSLMFVTMDENNNWYIDENIEYLTEDPGPLNELKASFDFWESNLKAAINGYVFGNMPPLTMYTGEKVVWYLLQVGGMTEMHTKSLSYHRGDVYDLLPETFATVEMIPDAVGTWMVHCHVNVHITGGMQALFTVLEPTSE
;
A
#
# COMPACT_ATOMS: atom_id res chain seq x y z
N PHE A 1 7.27 -25.12 7.68
CA PHE A 1 7.06 -23.89 6.89
C PHE A 1 5.61 -23.84 6.41
N ILE A 2 5.00 -22.66 6.30
CA ILE A 2 3.63 -22.49 5.74
C ILE A 2 3.65 -22.47 4.20
N GLY A 3 4.69 -21.87 3.62
CA GLY A 3 4.88 -21.79 2.16
C GLY A 3 4.60 -20.39 1.61
N ARG A 4 3.81 -20.31 0.54
CA ARG A 4 3.61 -19.08 -0.27
C ARG A 4 2.17 -18.55 -0.29
N LYS A 5 1.25 -19.19 0.42
CA LYS A 5 -0.15 -18.77 0.49
C LYS A 5 -0.46 -18.50 1.95
N TYR A 6 -1.05 -17.35 2.22
CA TYR A 6 -1.44 -16.92 3.55
C TYR A 6 -2.83 -16.30 3.44
N LYS A 7 -3.68 -16.59 4.42
CA LYS A 7 -4.91 -15.85 4.68
C LYS A 7 -4.55 -14.45 5.15
N LYS A 8 -5.19 -13.47 4.53
CA LYS A 8 -4.94 -12.03 4.71
C LYS A 8 -6.27 -11.28 4.77
N ALA A 9 -6.27 -10.11 5.38
CA ALA A 9 -7.35 -9.13 5.26
C ALA A 9 -6.83 -7.97 4.41
N ILE A 10 -7.62 -7.56 3.42
CA ILE A 10 -7.20 -6.59 2.39
C ILE A 10 -8.36 -5.67 2.06
N TYR A 11 -8.06 -4.41 1.73
CA TYR A 11 -9.08 -3.48 1.26
C TYR A 11 -9.47 -3.77 -0.18
N ARG A 12 -10.77 -3.65 -0.49
CA ARG A 12 -11.31 -3.79 -1.84
C ARG A 12 -12.40 -2.74 -2.08
N GLU A 13 -12.41 -2.18 -3.28
CA GLU A 13 -13.42 -1.20 -3.69
C GLU A 13 -14.72 -1.88 -4.10
N PHE A 14 -15.84 -1.29 -3.70
CA PHE A 14 -17.18 -1.72 -4.09
C PHE A 14 -17.86 -0.62 -4.90
N THR A 15 -18.84 -0.98 -5.73
CA THR A 15 -19.51 -0.02 -6.61
C THR A 15 -20.40 0.96 -5.86
N ASP A 16 -20.84 0.62 -4.65
CA ASP A 16 -21.77 1.39 -3.84
C ASP A 16 -21.79 0.92 -2.38
N ALA A 17 -22.52 1.67 -1.54
CA ALA A 17 -22.65 1.44 -0.10
C ALA A 17 -23.42 0.17 0.30
N THR A 18 -23.91 -0.64 -0.63
CA THR A 18 -24.49 -1.96 -0.30
C THR A 18 -23.41 -3.02 -0.06
N PHE A 19 -22.19 -2.81 -0.57
CA PHE A 19 -21.07 -3.75 -0.53
C PHE A 19 -21.41 -5.14 -1.09
N THR A 20 -22.24 -5.18 -2.14
CA THR A 20 -22.66 -6.44 -2.78
C THR A 20 -21.84 -6.77 -4.02
N LYS A 21 -21.42 -5.76 -4.78
CA LYS A 21 -20.63 -5.90 -6.00
C LYS A 21 -19.27 -5.22 -5.85
N GLN A 22 -18.21 -6.02 -5.81
CA GLN A 22 -16.85 -5.50 -5.85
C GLN A 22 -16.60 -4.84 -7.21
N LYS A 23 -15.98 -3.67 -7.22
CA LYS A 23 -15.55 -3.00 -8.45
C LYS A 23 -14.34 -3.76 -9.02
N PRO A 24 -14.41 -4.26 -10.27
CA PRO A 24 -13.26 -4.89 -10.89
C PRO A 24 -12.12 -3.87 -11.06
N ARG A 25 -10.89 -4.29 -10.77
CA ARG A 25 -9.71 -3.50 -11.10
C ARG A 25 -9.57 -3.39 -12.62
N LYS A 26 -9.22 -2.21 -13.09
CA LYS A 26 -8.81 -2.00 -14.48
C LYS A 26 -7.42 -2.60 -14.70
N LYS A 27 -7.03 -2.76 -15.97
CA LYS A 27 -5.70 -3.29 -16.35
C LYS A 27 -4.57 -2.45 -15.74
N GLU A 28 -4.77 -1.12 -15.69
CA GLU A 28 -3.81 -0.18 -15.14
C GLU A 28 -3.64 -0.34 -13.62
N GLU A 29 -4.57 -1.01 -12.93
CA GLU A 29 -4.57 -1.20 -11.47
C GLU A 29 -4.18 -2.63 -11.05
N GLU A 30 -3.98 -3.56 -11.99
CA GLU A 30 -3.60 -4.95 -11.69
C GLU A 30 -2.33 -5.04 -10.84
N HIS A 31 -1.40 -4.11 -11.08
CA HIS A 31 -0.13 -4.02 -10.36
C HIS A 31 -0.29 -3.81 -8.85
N LEU A 32 -1.40 -3.23 -8.38
CA LEU A 32 -1.65 -2.95 -6.96
C LEU A 32 -1.62 -4.21 -6.09
N GLY A 33 -1.82 -5.39 -6.68
CA GLY A 33 -1.66 -6.67 -5.99
C GLY A 33 -2.48 -6.73 -4.70
N ILE A 34 -1.80 -6.87 -3.58
CA ILE A 34 -2.44 -6.93 -2.27
C ILE A 34 -3.09 -5.61 -1.83
N MET A 35 -2.52 -4.46 -2.21
CA MET A 35 -2.91 -3.14 -1.70
C MET A 35 -4.39 -2.83 -1.92
N GLY A 36 -4.93 -1.93 -1.13
CA GLY A 36 -6.24 -1.34 -1.38
C GLY A 36 -6.32 -0.55 -2.68
N PRO A 37 -7.54 -0.10 -3.06
CA PRO A 37 -7.70 0.83 -4.18
C PRO A 37 -6.94 2.14 -3.95
N MET A 38 -6.54 2.81 -5.03
CA MET A 38 -5.92 4.13 -4.92
C MET A 38 -7.00 5.17 -4.63
N ILE A 39 -6.86 5.89 -3.51
CA ILE A 39 -7.71 7.04 -3.20
C ILE A 39 -6.98 8.28 -3.71
N LYS A 40 -7.64 9.10 -4.52
CA LYS A 40 -7.08 10.33 -5.09
C LYS A 40 -7.98 11.52 -4.79
N ALA A 41 -7.39 12.67 -4.48
CA ALA A 41 -8.12 13.91 -4.27
C ALA A 41 -7.24 15.13 -4.55
N GLU A 42 -7.87 16.28 -4.81
CA GLU A 42 -7.19 17.56 -4.94
C GLU A 42 -7.24 18.36 -3.64
N VAL A 43 -6.31 19.31 -3.50
CA VAL A 43 -6.38 20.33 -2.46
C VAL A 43 -7.71 21.08 -2.52
N GLY A 44 -8.42 21.07 -1.38
CA GLY A 44 -9.75 21.65 -1.21
C GLY A 44 -10.88 20.63 -1.24
N ASP A 45 -10.62 19.39 -1.65
CA ASP A 45 -11.63 18.33 -1.67
C ASP A 45 -11.92 17.78 -0.26
N THR A 46 -13.05 17.08 -0.16
CA THR A 46 -13.39 16.24 1.00
C THR A 46 -13.50 14.80 0.52
N ILE A 47 -12.70 13.92 1.13
CA ILE A 47 -12.73 12.48 0.87
C ILE A 47 -13.72 11.86 1.84
N GLU A 48 -14.66 11.09 1.33
CA GLU A 48 -15.61 10.30 2.12
C GLU A 48 -15.34 8.81 1.87
N VAL A 49 -15.03 8.06 2.93
CA VAL A 49 -14.75 6.62 2.86
C VAL A 49 -15.79 5.86 3.67
N ALA A 50 -16.77 5.30 2.96
CA ALA A 50 -17.67 4.30 3.51
C ALA A 50 -16.91 2.96 3.64
N PHE A 51 -16.55 2.60 4.87
CA PHE A 51 -15.84 1.37 5.18
C PHE A 51 -16.77 0.35 5.84
N LYS A 52 -16.87 -0.84 5.26
CA LYS A 52 -17.56 -1.99 5.86
C LYS A 52 -16.57 -3.09 6.17
N ASN A 53 -16.49 -3.48 7.43
CA ASN A 53 -15.61 -4.56 7.85
C ASN A 53 -16.27 -5.92 7.59
N LEU A 54 -15.85 -6.61 6.53
CA LEU A 54 -16.28 -7.97 6.21
C LEU A 54 -15.35 -9.06 6.77
N ALA A 55 -14.29 -8.67 7.49
CA ALA A 55 -13.36 -9.59 8.12
C ALA A 55 -13.87 -10.07 9.49
N THR A 56 -13.10 -10.93 10.14
CA THR A 56 -13.44 -11.58 11.41
C THR A 56 -12.93 -10.86 12.66
N ARG A 57 -12.22 -9.73 12.49
CA ARG A 57 -11.61 -8.95 13.57
C ARG A 57 -11.90 -7.46 13.37
N PRO A 58 -11.89 -6.64 14.43
CA PRO A 58 -11.98 -5.20 14.28
C PRO A 58 -10.81 -4.65 13.46
N TYR A 59 -11.10 -3.73 12.55
CA TYR A 59 -10.15 -3.00 11.72
C TYR A 59 -10.65 -1.56 11.55
N SER A 60 -9.80 -0.65 11.10
CA SER A 60 -10.13 0.75 10.87
C SER A 60 -9.58 1.23 9.53
N VAL A 61 -9.76 2.51 9.19
CA VAL A 61 -9.07 3.15 8.06
C VAL A 61 -8.49 4.48 8.54
N HIS A 62 -7.16 4.55 8.67
CA HIS A 62 -6.41 5.73 9.09
C HIS A 62 -5.70 6.38 7.89
N PRO A 63 -5.92 7.67 7.60
CA PRO A 63 -5.21 8.38 6.55
C PRO A 63 -3.89 8.98 7.06
N HIS A 64 -2.79 8.75 6.34
CA HIS A 64 -1.55 9.47 6.58
C HIS A 64 -1.51 10.79 5.79
N GLY A 65 -0.87 11.82 6.36
CA GLY A 65 -0.67 13.11 5.67
C GLY A 65 -1.92 14.00 5.49
N ILE A 66 -3.09 13.55 5.94
CA ILE A 66 -4.35 14.31 5.85
C ILE A 66 -4.87 14.73 7.22
N LEU A 67 -5.37 15.96 7.28
CA LEU A 67 -6.07 16.47 8.46
C LEU A 67 -7.42 15.76 8.65
N HIS A 68 -7.62 15.20 9.83
CA HIS A 68 -8.86 14.53 10.21
C HIS A 68 -9.35 15.01 11.59
N SER A 69 -10.64 14.87 11.84
CA SER A 69 -11.22 15.09 13.16
C SER A 69 -10.94 13.89 14.07
N LYS A 70 -11.19 14.01 15.37
CA LYS A 70 -11.07 12.88 16.31
C LYS A 70 -12.03 11.72 15.99
N GLN A 71 -13.12 11.98 15.27
CA GLN A 71 -14.08 10.98 14.81
C GLN A 71 -13.73 10.39 13.44
N ASP A 72 -12.65 10.82 12.80
CA ASP A 72 -12.29 10.41 11.44
C ASP A 72 -10.84 9.91 11.34
N GLY A 73 -10.21 9.66 12.49
CA GLY A 73 -8.81 9.29 12.58
C GLY A 73 -8.59 7.81 12.36
N GLY A 74 -9.50 6.94 12.79
CA GLY A 74 -9.37 5.51 12.61
C GLY A 74 -8.18 4.89 13.34
N SER A 75 -7.75 5.48 14.46
CA SER A 75 -6.54 5.07 15.20
C SER A 75 -6.86 4.81 16.66
N SER A 76 -6.54 3.61 17.15
CA SER A 76 -6.84 3.20 18.52
C SER A 76 -5.70 3.52 19.49
N TYR A 77 -5.64 4.75 20.00
CA TYR A 77 -4.68 5.18 21.04
C TYR A 77 -5.35 5.92 22.20
N LYS A 78 -4.64 6.04 23.33
CA LYS A 78 -5.13 6.80 24.50
C LYS A 78 -5.03 8.30 24.24
N ASP A 79 -6.12 8.91 23.82
CA ASP A 79 -6.14 10.32 23.41
C ASP A 79 -7.22 11.14 24.13
N ASN A 80 -7.77 10.60 25.22
CA ASN A 80 -8.85 11.16 26.05
C ASN A 80 -10.19 11.38 25.33
N THR A 81 -10.40 10.79 24.14
CA THR A 81 -11.72 10.74 23.51
C THR A 81 -12.63 9.73 24.23
N THR A 82 -13.95 9.99 24.23
CA THR A 82 -14.95 9.10 24.82
C THR A 82 -16.25 9.11 24.00
N GLY A 83 -17.09 8.09 24.16
CA GLY A 83 -18.41 8.06 23.53
C GLY A 83 -18.34 7.83 22.02
N THR A 84 -18.93 8.73 21.24
CA THR A 84 -18.96 8.64 19.77
C THR A 84 -17.60 8.90 19.12
N ASP A 85 -16.69 9.57 19.84
CA ASP A 85 -15.36 9.95 19.35
C ASP A 85 -14.37 8.78 19.29
N THR A 86 -14.79 7.57 19.66
CA THR A 86 -14.00 6.34 19.55
C THR A 86 -14.61 5.33 18.57
N ALA A 87 -15.73 5.68 17.93
CA ALA A 87 -16.46 4.78 17.05
C ALA A 87 -15.70 4.46 15.75
N ASP A 88 -14.76 5.32 15.36
CA ASP A 88 -13.90 5.22 14.19
C ASP A 88 -12.67 4.33 14.43
N ASN A 89 -12.23 4.23 15.69
CA ASN A 89 -10.96 3.62 16.08
C ASN A 89 -10.86 2.13 15.77
N ALA A 90 -11.97 1.39 15.87
CA ALA A 90 -12.00 -0.06 15.66
C ALA A 90 -13.39 -0.53 15.21
N ILE A 91 -13.58 -0.68 13.90
CA ILE A 91 -14.86 -1.05 13.32
C ILE A 91 -15.03 -2.57 13.45
N ALA A 92 -15.99 -2.99 14.27
CA ALA A 92 -16.23 -4.41 14.53
C ALA A 92 -16.68 -5.19 13.26
N PRO A 93 -16.49 -6.52 13.22
CA PRO A 93 -16.99 -7.37 12.14
C PRO A 93 -18.46 -7.12 11.78
N GLY A 94 -18.74 -6.99 10.49
CA GLY A 94 -20.06 -6.72 9.94
C GLY A 94 -20.55 -5.27 10.10
N LYS A 95 -19.80 -4.40 10.77
CA LYS A 95 -20.16 -2.99 10.96
C LYS A 95 -19.65 -2.11 9.82
N LEU A 96 -20.29 -0.95 9.70
CA LEU A 96 -19.98 0.08 8.72
C LEU A 96 -19.64 1.37 9.46
N TYR A 97 -18.64 2.08 8.96
CA TYR A 97 -18.28 3.42 9.39
C TYR A 97 -18.04 4.31 8.17
N ASN A 98 -18.26 5.61 8.32
CA ASN A 98 -18.02 6.57 7.25
C ASN A 98 -17.00 7.60 7.72
N TYR A 99 -15.81 7.56 7.14
CA TYR A 99 -14.73 8.49 7.46
C TYR A 99 -14.80 9.72 6.55
N ILE A 100 -14.60 10.91 7.11
CA ILE A 100 -14.58 12.17 6.36
C ILE A 100 -13.23 12.87 6.55
N TRP A 101 -12.46 13.02 5.47
CA TRP A 101 -11.15 13.65 5.50
C TRP A 101 -11.12 14.91 4.65
N LYS A 102 -10.64 16.02 5.21
CA LYS A 102 -10.54 17.30 4.49
C LYS A 102 -9.13 17.48 3.95
N VAL A 103 -9.01 17.65 2.64
CA VAL A 103 -7.73 17.85 1.98
C VAL A 103 -7.33 19.32 2.08
N SER A 104 -6.60 19.66 3.13
CA SER A 104 -6.08 21.01 3.35
C SER A 104 -4.92 21.34 2.39
N GLU A 105 -4.60 22.62 2.19
CA GLU A 105 -3.40 23.04 1.44
C GLU A 105 -2.11 22.40 2.00
N ARG A 106 -2.04 22.21 3.32
CA ARG A 106 -0.89 21.59 3.99
C ARG A 106 -0.76 20.09 3.69
N SER A 107 -1.83 19.43 3.29
CA SER A 107 -1.83 18.00 2.93
C SER A 107 -1.42 17.76 1.47
N GLY A 108 -1.43 18.81 0.66
CA GLY A 108 -1.09 18.75 -0.75
C GLY A 108 0.32 19.24 -1.08
N PRO A 109 0.69 19.19 -2.37
CA PRO A 109 2.03 19.52 -2.83
C PRO A 109 2.36 21.00 -2.67
N GLY A 110 3.52 21.29 -2.10
CA GLY A 110 4.11 22.63 -2.07
C GLY A 110 4.59 23.10 -3.45
N PRO A 111 5.09 24.35 -3.58
CA PRO A 111 5.46 24.92 -4.88
C PRO A 111 6.59 24.20 -5.61
N ALA A 112 7.50 23.54 -4.88
CA ALA A 112 8.64 22.82 -5.43
C ALA A 112 8.41 21.31 -5.62
N ASP A 113 7.26 20.80 -5.17
CA ASP A 113 6.94 19.37 -5.23
C ASP A 113 6.46 18.94 -6.63
N THR A 114 6.24 17.64 -6.82
CA THR A 114 5.51 17.09 -7.98
C THR A 114 4.04 17.53 -7.97
N ALA A 115 3.31 17.32 -9.08
CA ALA A 115 1.90 17.70 -9.17
C ALA A 115 0.99 16.97 -8.16
N CYS A 116 1.41 15.81 -7.67
CA CYS A 116 0.77 15.09 -6.58
C CYS A 116 1.82 14.55 -5.59
N LEU A 117 1.41 14.38 -4.33
CA LEU A 117 2.16 13.72 -3.27
C LEU A 117 1.58 12.32 -3.00
N THR A 118 2.46 11.41 -2.58
CA THR A 118 2.08 10.08 -2.13
C THR A 118 1.95 10.08 -0.62
N TRP A 119 0.83 9.58 -0.14
CA TRP A 119 0.55 9.17 1.22
C TRP A 119 0.03 7.73 1.19
N ALA A 120 -0.34 7.21 2.35
CA ALA A 120 -1.01 5.93 2.47
C ALA A 120 -2.21 6.03 3.41
N TYR A 121 -3.07 5.03 3.32
CA TYR A 121 -4.03 4.70 4.36
C TYR A 121 -3.85 3.26 4.80
N PHE A 122 -4.05 2.97 6.07
CA PHE A 122 -3.93 1.63 6.64
C PHE A 122 -4.84 1.46 7.86
N SER A 123 -5.08 0.23 8.29
CA SER A 123 -5.77 0.01 9.57
C SER A 123 -4.79 0.26 10.72
N ASP A 124 -5.28 0.93 11.76
CA ASP A 124 -4.49 1.39 12.91
C ASP A 124 -5.18 0.99 14.24
N VAL A 125 -5.78 -0.21 14.25
CA VAL A 125 -6.24 -0.88 15.48
C VAL A 125 -5.04 -1.51 16.19
N ASP A 126 -4.22 -2.22 15.43
CA ASP A 126 -2.86 -2.65 15.77
C ASP A 126 -2.01 -2.46 14.51
N PRO A 127 -1.33 -1.31 14.34
CA PRO A 127 -0.69 -0.97 13.08
C PRO A 127 0.36 -1.98 12.65
N VAL A 128 1.05 -2.63 13.60
CA VAL A 128 2.05 -3.66 13.29
C VAL A 128 1.37 -4.89 12.69
N LYS A 129 0.32 -5.40 13.34
CA LYS A 129 -0.36 -6.60 12.84
C LYS A 129 -1.25 -6.34 11.64
N ASP A 130 -1.95 -5.21 11.62
CA ASP A 130 -2.90 -4.84 10.57
C ASP A 130 -2.21 -4.65 9.22
N THR A 131 -1.07 -3.95 9.20
CA THR A 131 -0.28 -3.73 7.99
C THR A 131 0.35 -5.04 7.49
N ASN A 132 0.93 -5.86 8.38
CA ASN A 132 1.45 -7.19 8.03
C ASN A 132 0.36 -8.15 7.56
N THR A 133 -0.86 -8.01 8.08
CA THR A 133 -2.03 -8.76 7.63
C THR A 133 -2.48 -8.36 6.22
N GLY A 134 -2.18 -7.13 5.78
CA GLY A 134 -2.37 -6.67 4.39
C GLY A 134 -3.23 -5.41 4.22
N LEU A 135 -3.63 -4.75 5.31
CA LEU A 135 -4.56 -3.60 5.27
C LEU A 135 -3.83 -2.29 5.01
N VAL A 136 -3.39 -2.09 3.78
CA VAL A 136 -2.66 -0.90 3.31
C VAL A 136 -3.12 -0.52 1.91
N GLY A 137 -3.26 0.77 1.63
CA GLY A 137 -3.49 1.28 0.28
C GLY A 137 -2.91 2.68 0.07
N PRO A 138 -2.73 3.10 -1.19
CA PRO A 138 -2.15 4.39 -1.51
C PRO A 138 -3.19 5.51 -1.50
N LEU A 139 -2.75 6.68 -1.02
CA LEU A 139 -3.53 7.91 -0.91
C LEU A 139 -2.77 9.03 -1.62
N ILE A 140 -3.26 9.49 -2.77
CA ILE A 140 -2.56 10.45 -3.61
C ILE A 140 -3.25 11.80 -3.54
N ILE A 141 -2.52 12.83 -3.12
CA ILE A 141 -3.06 14.19 -2.99
C ILE A 141 -2.42 15.10 -4.01
N CYS A 142 -3.26 15.66 -4.88
CA CYS A 142 -2.86 16.45 -6.03
C CYS A 142 -3.11 17.94 -5.81
N ARG A 143 -2.38 18.78 -6.57
CA ARG A 143 -2.77 20.18 -6.74
C ARG A 143 -4.12 20.27 -7.45
N LYS A 144 -4.79 21.39 -7.26
CA LYS A 144 -6.06 21.68 -7.91
C LYS A 144 -5.92 21.75 -9.45
N GLY A 145 -6.83 21.10 -10.17
CA GLY A 145 -6.88 21.05 -11.64
C GLY A 145 -5.98 19.99 -12.29
N ILE A 146 -5.45 19.04 -11.52
CA ILE A 146 -4.61 17.92 -12.00
C ILE A 146 -5.44 16.65 -12.24
N LEU A 147 -6.55 16.48 -11.52
CA LEU A 147 -7.45 15.33 -11.65
C LEU A 147 -8.63 15.67 -12.57
N ASP A 148 -9.01 14.73 -13.41
CA ASP A 148 -10.26 14.79 -14.17
C ASP A 148 -11.47 14.30 -13.35
N ARG A 149 -12.63 14.19 -14.01
CA ARG A 149 -13.89 13.76 -13.37
C ARG A 149 -13.88 12.31 -12.89
N ASP A 150 -13.01 11.47 -13.46
CA ASP A 150 -12.85 10.07 -13.08
C ASP A 150 -11.65 9.89 -12.11
N SER A 151 -11.15 10.99 -11.54
CA SER A 151 -10.00 11.04 -10.64
C SER A 151 -8.69 10.57 -11.27
N GLN A 152 -8.57 10.65 -12.60
CA GLN A 152 -7.33 10.34 -13.32
C GLN A 152 -6.49 11.60 -13.49
N ARG A 153 -5.16 11.46 -13.42
CA ARG A 153 -4.26 12.58 -13.66
C ARG A 153 -4.21 12.91 -15.14
N ILE A 154 -4.39 14.19 -15.47
CA ILE A 154 -4.35 14.68 -16.86
C ILE A 154 -2.94 15.06 -17.33
N ASP A 155 -1.97 15.12 -16.41
CA ASP A 155 -0.62 15.63 -16.66
C ASP A 155 0.42 14.53 -16.88
N VAL A 156 0.00 13.25 -16.94
CA VAL A 156 0.86 12.07 -17.05
C VAL A 156 0.17 11.00 -17.90
N ASP A 157 0.96 10.10 -18.48
CA ASP A 157 0.46 8.99 -19.30
C ASP A 157 0.22 7.72 -18.48
N ARG A 158 1.04 7.50 -17.44
CA ARG A 158 1.02 6.28 -16.61
C ARG A 158 1.24 6.58 -15.14
N GLU A 159 0.57 5.80 -14.31
CA GLU A 159 0.70 5.82 -12.86
C GLU A 159 0.92 4.40 -12.32
N PHE A 160 1.97 4.19 -11.55
CA PHE A 160 2.25 2.95 -10.85
C PHE A 160 2.40 3.21 -9.35
N SER A 161 1.82 2.36 -8.51
CA SER A 161 2.04 2.38 -7.06
C SER A 161 2.77 1.12 -6.61
N LEU A 162 3.90 1.30 -5.94
CA LEU A 162 4.76 0.22 -5.45
C LEU A 162 4.99 0.35 -3.95
N MET A 163 4.49 -0.62 -3.20
CA MET A 163 4.76 -0.81 -1.78
C MET A 163 5.89 -1.81 -1.62
N PHE A 164 7.04 -1.32 -1.17
CA PHE A 164 8.20 -2.13 -0.77
C PHE A 164 8.07 -2.46 0.71
N VAL A 165 7.94 -3.74 1.02
CA VAL A 165 7.78 -4.19 2.41
C VAL A 165 8.24 -5.62 2.58
N THR A 166 8.94 -5.89 3.68
CA THR A 166 9.08 -7.24 4.21
C THR A 166 7.82 -7.57 5.00
N MET A 167 6.90 -8.33 4.40
CA MET A 167 5.68 -8.77 5.10
C MET A 167 6.07 -9.84 6.11
N ASP A 168 5.95 -9.52 7.39
CA ASP A 168 6.17 -10.44 8.49
C ASP A 168 4.87 -11.21 8.77
N GLU A 169 4.73 -12.38 8.15
CA GLU A 169 3.55 -13.24 8.36
C GLU A 169 3.49 -13.80 9.79
N ASN A 170 4.56 -13.72 10.59
CA ASN A 170 4.51 -14.06 12.01
C ASN A 170 3.68 -13.04 12.81
N ASN A 171 3.60 -11.80 12.32
CA ASN A 171 2.76 -10.72 12.86
C ASN A 171 1.39 -10.63 12.14
N ASN A 172 1.05 -11.55 11.25
CA ASN A 172 -0.29 -11.65 10.67
C ASN A 172 -1.31 -12.12 11.72
N TRP A 173 -2.46 -11.46 11.81
CA TRP A 173 -3.58 -11.85 12.68
C TRP A 173 -4.08 -13.28 12.48
N TYR A 174 -3.83 -13.86 11.30
CA TYR A 174 -4.26 -15.18 10.88
C TYR A 174 -3.13 -16.22 10.92
N ILE A 175 -1.99 -15.95 11.57
CA ILE A 175 -0.85 -16.88 11.60
C ILE A 175 -1.26 -18.29 12.10
N ASP A 176 -2.07 -18.39 13.15
CA ASP A 176 -2.50 -19.68 13.70
C ASP A 176 -3.38 -20.44 12.71
N GLU A 177 -4.36 -19.74 12.12
CA GLU A 177 -5.24 -20.29 11.07
C GLU A 177 -4.43 -20.71 9.83
N ASN A 178 -3.39 -19.97 9.48
CA ASN A 178 -2.50 -20.30 8.37
C ASN A 178 -1.67 -21.56 8.63
N ILE A 179 -1.19 -21.75 9.87
CA ILE A 179 -0.47 -22.97 10.24
C ILE A 179 -1.42 -24.16 10.18
N GLU A 180 -2.57 -24.07 10.85
CA GLU A 180 -3.55 -25.17 10.91
C GLU A 180 -4.07 -25.58 9.53
N TYR A 181 -4.31 -24.60 8.65
CA TYR A 181 -4.87 -24.88 7.33
C TYR A 181 -3.86 -25.44 6.32
N LEU A 182 -2.57 -25.11 6.47
CA LEU A 182 -1.55 -25.36 5.43
C LEU A 182 -0.46 -26.34 5.83
N THR A 183 -0.47 -26.82 7.08
CA THR A 183 0.51 -27.80 7.57
C THR A 183 -0.22 -29.06 8.05
N GLU A 184 0.26 -30.24 7.63
CA GLU A 184 -0.41 -31.51 7.93
C GLU A 184 -0.26 -31.92 9.41
N ASP A 185 0.93 -31.73 9.97
CA ASP A 185 1.22 -31.93 11.40
C ASP A 185 2.26 -30.88 11.86
N PRO A 186 1.83 -29.71 12.37
CA PRO A 186 2.74 -28.66 12.79
C PRO A 186 3.50 -28.98 14.09
N GLY A 187 3.16 -30.07 14.79
CA GLY A 187 3.60 -30.29 16.16
C GLY A 187 3.17 -29.16 17.12
N PRO A 188 3.85 -28.98 18.25
CA PRO A 188 3.52 -27.92 19.21
C PRO A 188 3.76 -26.52 18.61
N LEU A 189 2.69 -25.73 18.45
CA LEU A 189 2.76 -24.39 17.83
C LEU A 189 3.77 -23.45 18.49
N ASN A 190 3.93 -23.52 19.82
CA ASN A 190 4.87 -22.68 20.54
C ASN A 190 6.33 -23.00 20.17
N GLU A 191 6.65 -24.28 19.96
CA GLU A 191 7.98 -24.72 19.55
C GLU A 191 8.24 -24.35 18.08
N LEU A 192 7.24 -24.57 17.21
CA LEU A 192 7.32 -24.22 15.80
C LEU A 192 7.58 -22.71 15.62
N LYS A 193 6.76 -21.86 16.25
CA LYS A 193 6.86 -20.39 16.15
C LYS A 193 8.13 -19.82 16.81
N ALA A 194 8.73 -20.53 17.76
CA ALA A 194 9.98 -20.14 18.38
C ALA A 194 11.21 -20.50 17.54
N SER A 195 11.07 -21.37 16.52
CA SER A 195 12.18 -21.75 15.67
C SER A 195 12.56 -20.64 14.67
N PHE A 196 13.86 -20.41 14.51
CA PHE A 196 14.38 -19.40 13.59
C PHE A 196 13.97 -19.70 12.14
N ASP A 197 14.10 -20.95 11.70
CA ASP A 197 13.74 -21.38 10.34
C ASP A 197 12.27 -21.09 10.02
N PHE A 198 11.36 -21.34 10.98
CA PHE A 198 9.95 -21.00 10.78
C PHE A 198 9.73 -19.50 10.69
N TRP A 199 10.30 -18.75 11.63
CA TRP A 199 10.19 -17.29 11.69
C TRP A 199 10.71 -16.64 10.39
N GLU A 200 11.93 -17.00 9.97
CA GLU A 200 12.55 -16.49 8.74
C GLU A 200 11.74 -16.88 7.51
N SER A 201 11.24 -18.12 7.44
CA SER A 201 10.43 -18.56 6.29
C SER A 201 9.15 -17.76 6.07
N ASN A 202 8.68 -17.05 7.10
CA ASN A 202 7.46 -16.25 7.09
C ASN A 202 7.72 -14.77 6.79
N LEU A 203 8.98 -14.35 6.63
CA LEU A 203 9.32 -13.02 6.16
C LEU A 203 9.28 -12.98 4.63
N LYS A 204 8.39 -12.18 4.05
CA LYS A 204 8.21 -12.07 2.60
C LYS A 204 8.69 -10.71 2.12
N ALA A 205 9.92 -10.64 1.63
CA ALA A 205 10.48 -9.45 1.01
C ALA A 205 9.78 -9.17 -0.33
N ALA A 206 8.75 -8.32 -0.32
CA ALA A 206 7.77 -8.23 -1.39
C ALA A 206 7.61 -6.82 -1.97
N ILE A 207 7.14 -6.76 -3.21
CA ILE A 207 6.60 -5.54 -3.84
C ILE A 207 5.12 -5.78 -4.12
N ASN A 208 4.23 -5.00 -3.50
CA ASN A 208 2.75 -5.17 -3.60
C ASN A 208 2.24 -6.58 -3.23
N GLY A 209 2.99 -7.33 -2.42
CA GLY A 209 2.71 -8.73 -2.06
C GLY A 209 3.22 -9.77 -3.07
N TYR A 210 3.92 -9.34 -4.12
CA TYR A 210 4.61 -10.20 -5.08
C TYR A 210 6.08 -10.40 -4.69
N VAL A 211 6.61 -11.58 -4.98
CA VAL A 211 7.98 -12.00 -4.66
C VAL A 211 8.61 -12.73 -5.84
N PHE A 212 9.93 -12.66 -5.97
CA PHE A 212 10.70 -13.35 -7.01
C PHE A 212 10.22 -13.02 -8.44
N GLY A 213 9.86 -11.76 -8.71
CA GLY A 213 9.50 -11.29 -10.05
C GLY A 213 8.15 -11.77 -10.57
N ASN A 214 7.26 -12.25 -9.70
CA ASN A 214 5.93 -12.76 -10.10
C ASN A 214 4.83 -11.68 -10.19
N MET A 215 5.19 -10.40 -10.08
CA MET A 215 4.27 -9.28 -10.33
C MET A 215 3.90 -9.23 -11.82
N PRO A 216 2.63 -8.93 -12.18
CA PRO A 216 2.24 -8.64 -13.55
C PRO A 216 3.13 -7.57 -14.19
N PRO A 217 3.57 -7.71 -15.45
CA PRO A 217 4.49 -6.76 -16.07
C PRO A 217 3.93 -5.33 -16.08
N LEU A 218 4.71 -4.40 -15.52
CA LEU A 218 4.40 -2.97 -15.57
C LEU A 218 4.79 -2.45 -16.95
N THR A 219 3.81 -2.17 -17.81
CA THR A 219 4.05 -1.84 -19.21
C THR A 219 3.87 -0.33 -19.46
N MET A 220 4.86 0.27 -20.12
CA MET A 220 4.88 1.67 -20.54
C MET A 220 5.57 1.81 -21.90
N TYR A 221 5.57 3.00 -22.49
CA TYR A 221 6.16 3.28 -23.79
C TYR A 221 7.24 4.35 -23.70
N THR A 222 8.25 4.29 -24.57
CA THR A 222 9.30 5.32 -24.59
C THR A 222 8.69 6.70 -24.82
N GLY A 223 9.13 7.68 -24.04
CA GLY A 223 8.63 9.07 -24.12
C GLY A 223 7.37 9.36 -23.31
N GLU A 224 6.68 8.37 -22.75
CA GLU A 224 5.58 8.59 -21.80
C GLU A 224 6.09 9.29 -20.53
N LYS A 225 5.30 10.21 -19.96
CA LYS A 225 5.51 10.69 -18.60
C LYS A 225 4.88 9.71 -17.62
N VAL A 226 5.73 8.95 -16.95
CA VAL A 226 5.36 7.90 -16.00
C VAL A 226 5.60 8.40 -14.57
N VAL A 227 4.64 8.18 -13.69
CA VAL A 227 4.79 8.48 -12.25
C VAL A 227 4.73 7.20 -11.43
N TRP A 228 5.66 7.10 -10.48
CA TRP A 228 5.73 6.03 -9.51
C TRP A 228 5.45 6.59 -8.11
N TYR A 229 4.43 6.04 -7.47
CA TYR A 229 4.07 6.29 -6.08
C TYR A 229 4.68 5.18 -5.22
N LEU A 230 5.72 5.53 -4.49
CA LEU A 230 6.48 4.60 -3.67
C LEU A 230 5.95 4.64 -2.23
N LEU A 231 5.64 3.47 -1.70
CA LEU A 231 5.16 3.29 -0.34
C LEU A 231 6.13 2.37 0.41
N GLN A 232 6.37 2.70 1.66
CA GLN A 232 6.94 1.78 2.63
C GLN A 232 6.06 1.86 3.87
N VAL A 233 5.70 0.68 4.36
CA VAL A 233 5.00 0.50 5.63
C VAL A 233 5.68 -0.67 6.36
N GLY A 234 5.78 -0.61 7.70
CA GLY A 234 6.36 -1.69 8.49
C GLY A 234 7.44 -1.24 9.48
N GLY A 235 8.04 -2.21 10.18
CA GLY A 235 8.98 -1.97 11.29
C GLY A 235 10.44 -1.65 10.88
N MET A 236 11.27 -1.38 11.90
CA MET A 236 12.62 -0.78 11.83
C MET A 236 13.74 -1.58 11.13
N THR A 237 13.48 -2.70 10.45
CA THR A 237 14.53 -3.45 9.72
C THR A 237 14.81 -2.93 8.31
N GLU A 238 14.09 -1.91 7.87
CA GLU A 238 14.06 -1.53 6.46
C GLU A 238 14.91 -0.27 6.19
N MET A 239 16.20 -0.42 5.91
CA MET A 239 17.01 0.66 5.32
C MET A 239 17.12 0.45 3.82
N HIS A 240 16.32 1.14 3.03
CA HIS A 240 16.56 1.28 1.60
C HIS A 240 17.57 2.45 1.41
N THR A 241 18.46 2.38 0.41
CA THR A 241 19.81 3.00 0.48
C THR A 241 19.94 4.41 -0.13
N LYS A 242 20.75 5.23 0.57
CA LYS A 242 20.86 6.69 0.49
C LYS A 242 21.31 7.26 -0.85
N SER A 243 20.47 8.10 -1.48
CA SER A 243 20.92 9.22 -2.29
C SER A 243 20.02 10.45 -2.11
N LEU A 244 20.33 11.25 -1.09
CA LEU A 244 19.86 12.63 -1.02
C LEU A 244 20.38 13.38 -2.24
N SER A 245 19.48 13.85 -3.11
CA SER A 245 19.45 15.24 -3.59
C SER A 245 18.31 15.44 -4.61
N TYR A 246 17.93 16.70 -4.84
CA TYR A 246 17.05 17.20 -5.92
C TYR A 246 17.59 16.91 -7.34
N HIS A 247 18.07 15.70 -7.60
CA HIS A 247 18.83 15.32 -8.79
C HIS A 247 18.29 14.03 -9.40
N ARG A 248 18.53 13.87 -10.70
CA ARG A 248 18.33 12.62 -11.44
C ARG A 248 19.05 11.50 -10.70
N GLY A 249 18.29 10.51 -10.25
CA GLY A 249 18.77 9.31 -9.60
C GLY A 249 17.92 8.11 -10.04
N ASP A 250 18.50 6.93 -9.95
CA ASP A 250 17.89 5.63 -10.25
C ASP A 250 17.60 4.80 -9.00
N VAL A 251 17.98 5.31 -7.81
CA VAL A 251 17.76 4.70 -6.50
C VAL A 251 17.04 5.69 -5.59
N TYR A 252 15.99 5.23 -4.91
CA TYR A 252 15.24 6.01 -3.92
C TYR A 252 15.20 5.32 -2.56
N ASP A 253 15.47 6.08 -1.51
CA ASP A 253 15.39 5.66 -0.12
C ASP A 253 13.97 5.58 0.41
N LEU A 254 13.58 4.39 0.83
CA LEU A 254 12.37 4.15 1.58
C LEU A 254 12.73 3.70 3.00
N LEU A 255 12.54 4.55 3.99
CA LEU A 255 12.61 4.17 5.42
C LEU A 255 11.20 3.78 5.92
N PRO A 256 11.06 3.19 7.12
CA PRO A 256 9.78 3.01 7.78
C PRO A 256 8.86 4.22 7.63
N GLU A 257 7.67 4.02 7.07
CA GLU A 257 6.64 5.05 6.82
C GLU A 257 7.07 6.19 5.89
N THR A 258 7.98 5.89 4.95
CA THR A 258 8.34 6.81 3.86
C THR A 258 7.39 6.65 2.69
N PHE A 259 6.85 7.77 2.22
CA PHE A 259 6.04 7.87 1.01
C PHE A 259 6.68 8.85 0.05
N ALA A 260 6.78 8.48 -1.23
CA ALA A 260 7.48 9.27 -2.22
C ALA A 260 6.82 9.22 -3.59
N THR A 261 6.99 10.30 -4.35
CA THR A 261 6.53 10.40 -5.73
C THR A 261 7.73 10.65 -6.62
N VAL A 262 7.96 9.80 -7.61
CA VAL A 262 9.04 9.97 -8.58
C VAL A 262 8.49 9.96 -10.01
N GLU A 263 9.05 10.81 -10.86
CA GLU A 263 8.65 10.92 -12.27
C GLU A 263 9.76 10.36 -13.17
N MET A 264 9.36 9.67 -14.24
CA MET A 264 10.25 9.02 -15.20
C MET A 264 9.75 9.28 -16.62
N ILE A 265 10.68 9.56 -17.53
CA ILE A 265 10.45 9.47 -18.98
C ILE A 265 11.35 8.33 -19.48
N PRO A 266 10.79 7.15 -19.80
CA PRO A 266 11.60 6.02 -20.23
C PRO A 266 12.14 6.28 -21.64
N ASP A 267 13.44 6.07 -21.82
CA ASP A 267 14.19 6.40 -23.04
C ASP A 267 14.77 5.15 -23.75
N ALA A 268 14.64 3.97 -23.15
CA ALA A 268 15.20 2.73 -23.68
C ALA A 268 14.19 1.57 -23.63
N VAL A 269 13.93 0.98 -24.80
CA VAL A 269 13.08 -0.19 -24.99
C VAL A 269 13.71 -1.41 -24.34
N GLY A 270 12.91 -2.21 -23.65
CA GLY A 270 13.36 -3.45 -23.05
C GLY A 270 12.57 -3.83 -21.81
N THR A 271 12.91 -4.98 -21.23
CA THR A 271 12.43 -5.40 -19.92
C THR A 271 13.52 -5.11 -18.89
N TRP A 272 13.15 -4.34 -17.89
CA TRP A 272 14.02 -3.82 -16.85
C TRP A 272 13.56 -4.30 -15.48
N MET A 273 14.47 -4.29 -14.52
CA MET A 273 14.19 -4.72 -13.15
C MET A 273 13.98 -3.51 -12.26
N VAL A 274 12.96 -3.57 -11.41
CA VAL A 274 12.82 -2.71 -10.24
C VAL A 274 12.99 -3.60 -9.00
N HIS A 275 13.95 -3.29 -8.14
CA HIS A 275 14.28 -4.14 -7.00
C HIS A 275 14.80 -3.33 -5.81
N CYS A 276 14.87 -3.97 -4.66
CA CYS A 276 15.56 -3.42 -3.49
C CYS A 276 17.07 -3.73 -3.56
N HIS A 277 17.93 -2.76 -3.24
CA HIS A 277 19.39 -2.96 -3.20
C HIS A 277 19.91 -3.60 -1.91
N VAL A 278 19.07 -3.75 -0.89
CA VAL A 278 19.45 -4.44 0.35
C VAL A 278 19.59 -5.93 0.06
N ASN A 279 20.78 -6.48 0.28
CA ASN A 279 21.12 -7.87 -0.08
C ASN A 279 20.06 -8.88 0.40
N VAL A 280 19.64 -8.80 1.66
CA VAL A 280 18.67 -9.76 2.22
C VAL A 280 17.28 -9.63 1.59
N HIS A 281 16.89 -8.43 1.11
CA HIS A 281 15.60 -8.21 0.46
C HIS A 281 15.61 -8.74 -0.98
N ILE A 282 16.66 -8.46 -1.77
CA ILE A 282 16.75 -9.00 -3.14
C ILE A 282 16.88 -10.53 -3.13
N THR A 283 17.69 -11.11 -2.22
CA THR A 283 17.76 -12.57 -2.09
C THR A 283 16.45 -13.17 -1.59
N GLY A 284 15.71 -12.42 -0.76
CA GLY A 284 14.34 -12.77 -0.31
C GLY A 284 13.26 -12.59 -1.38
N GLY A 285 13.61 -12.05 -2.56
CA GLY A 285 12.71 -11.96 -3.71
C GLY A 285 12.07 -10.59 -3.93
N MET A 286 12.52 -9.51 -3.27
CA MET A 286 11.98 -8.15 -3.44
C MET A 286 12.45 -7.53 -4.76
N GLN A 287 11.85 -8.03 -5.85
CA GLN A 287 12.13 -7.62 -7.23
C GLN A 287 10.87 -7.81 -8.09
N ALA A 288 10.70 -6.93 -9.06
CA ALA A 288 9.68 -6.98 -10.09
C ALA A 288 10.27 -6.53 -11.44
N LEU A 289 9.51 -6.72 -12.51
CA LEU A 289 9.90 -6.33 -13.86
C LEU A 289 8.96 -5.26 -14.40
N PHE A 290 9.52 -4.30 -15.14
CA PHE A 290 8.76 -3.39 -15.98
C PHE A 290 9.25 -3.48 -17.42
N THR A 291 8.36 -3.23 -18.37
CA THR A 291 8.63 -3.32 -19.81
C THR A 291 8.35 -1.99 -20.47
N VAL A 292 9.36 -1.47 -21.15
CA VAL A 292 9.26 -0.27 -21.99
C VAL A 292 9.18 -0.73 -23.44
N LEU A 293 8.12 -0.35 -24.13
CA LEU A 293 7.86 -0.65 -25.53
C LEU A 293 8.09 0.57 -26.42
N GLU A 294 8.32 0.36 -27.70
CA GLU A 294 8.25 1.45 -28.68
C GLU A 294 6.78 1.88 -28.85
N PRO A 295 6.49 3.19 -28.89
CA PRO A 295 5.19 3.69 -29.32
C PRO A 295 4.84 3.07 -30.66
N THR A 296 3.69 2.43 -30.75
CA THR A 296 3.17 2.01 -32.05
C THR A 296 2.85 3.26 -32.86
N SER A 297 3.55 3.46 -33.96
CA SER A 297 3.24 4.54 -34.90
C SER A 297 1.84 4.32 -35.48
N GLU A 298 0.90 5.21 -35.15
CA GLU A 298 -0.34 5.38 -35.93
C GLU A 298 -0.06 6.15 -37.23
#